data_AF-A0A1I6JZN4-F1
#
_entry.id   AF-A0A1I6JZN4-F1
#
_cell.length_a   1.000
_cell.length_b   1.000
_cell.length_c   1.000
_cell.angle_alpha   90.00
_cell.angle_beta   90.00
_cell.angle_gamma   90.00
#
_symmetry.space_group_name_H-M   'P 1'
#
loop_
_entity.id
_entity.type
_entity.pdbx_description
1 polymer ?
#
loop_
_entity_poly.entity_id
_entity_poly.type
_entity_poly.pdbx_seq_one_letter_code
_entity_poly.pdbx_strand_id
1 'polypeptide(L)'
;MTESPKDTEQRAEDVRDNWNGVSEKKRTEGKKRSWTEGILSAVFALALLFTVLITSFEAVCYWTPGLYDREFRKYNVPFLLEYWKGDRMAYDGINTVIDETMLYLRGERENLIVEVPVNGKLQGFYREDEISHMTDVREVFLAAMRMRSAAILLLILTAGYLIRKKGREALAILGCGYLRTCLVILGTAAAFGALCASDFTKYFTVFHEIFFSQGNWEFDPHVSRMICIMPEEFFSDIALRILITFLCSAGVLGIPAIIIKKNGKGCK
;
A
#
# COMPACT_ATOMS: atom_id res chain seq x y z
N MET A 1 51.40 32.27 52.59
CA MET A 1 51.50 31.09 51.72
C MET A 1 51.29 31.57 50.29
N THR A 2 52.37 31.75 49.54
CA THR A 2 52.33 32.16 48.13
C THR A 2 52.21 30.91 47.27
N GLU A 3 51.15 30.80 46.47
CA GLU A 3 50.97 29.68 45.53
C GLU A 3 52.19 29.55 44.61
N SER A 4 52.62 28.31 44.35
CA SER A 4 53.76 28.01 43.49
C SER A 4 53.39 28.30 42.02
N PRO A 5 54.30 28.82 41.19
CA PRO A 5 54.04 29.06 39.77
C PRO A 5 53.46 27.85 39.03
N LYS A 6 53.86 26.63 39.41
CA LYS A 6 53.36 25.38 38.84
C LYS A 6 51.88 25.11 39.15
N ASP A 7 51.40 25.50 40.33
CA ASP A 7 50.01 25.30 40.73
C ASP A 7 49.07 26.21 39.93
N THR A 8 49.56 27.40 39.57
CA THR A 8 48.86 28.37 38.71
C THR A 8 48.70 27.88 37.27
N GLU A 9 49.73 27.24 36.74
CA GLU A 9 49.75 26.73 35.36
C GLU A 9 48.82 25.53 35.20
N GLN A 10 48.86 24.60 36.15
CA GLN A 10 47.99 23.41 36.15
C GLN A 10 46.51 23.78 36.32
N ARG A 11 46.21 24.79 37.14
CA ARG A 11 44.85 25.33 37.27
C ARG A 11 44.36 26.00 35.98
N ALA A 12 45.24 26.61 35.21
CA ALA A 12 44.89 27.23 33.93
C ALA A 12 44.58 26.18 32.84
N GLU A 13 45.32 25.05 32.84
CA GLU A 13 45.05 23.90 31.97
C GLU A 13 43.70 23.25 32.30
N ASP A 14 43.41 22.96 33.57
CA ASP A 14 42.13 22.39 34.00
C ASP A 14 40.93 23.26 33.61
N VAL A 15 41.06 24.59 33.73
CA VAL A 15 40.02 25.53 33.32
C VAL A 15 39.82 25.50 31.80
N ARG A 16 40.91 25.41 31.03
CA ARG A 16 40.87 25.38 29.57
C ARG A 16 40.27 24.06 29.06
N ASP A 17 40.63 22.94 29.67
CA ASP A 17 40.09 21.61 29.33
C ASP A 17 38.62 21.49 29.72
N ASN A 18 38.22 22.04 30.87
CA ASN A 18 36.82 22.11 31.25
C ASN A 18 36.01 23.02 30.30
N TRP A 19 36.57 24.16 29.88
CA TRP A 19 35.93 25.03 28.88
C TRP A 19 35.80 24.36 27.50
N ASN A 20 36.84 23.67 27.05
CA ASN A 20 36.83 22.91 25.80
C ASN A 20 35.79 21.78 25.88
N GLY A 21 35.79 21.01 26.97
CA GLY A 21 34.83 19.94 27.23
C GLY A 21 33.39 20.44 27.32
N VAL A 22 33.13 21.60 27.92
CA VAL A 22 31.81 22.24 27.94
C VAL A 22 31.40 22.74 26.55
N SER A 23 32.33 23.30 25.77
CA SER A 23 32.06 23.76 24.40
C SER A 23 31.74 22.59 23.44
N GLU A 24 32.45 21.47 23.60
CA GLU A 24 32.27 20.26 22.81
C GLU A 24 31.00 19.52 23.24
N LYS A 25 30.68 19.55 24.54
CA LYS A 25 29.38 19.09 25.08
C LYS A 25 28.22 19.94 24.58
N LYS A 26 28.35 21.27 24.49
CA LYS A 26 27.33 22.15 23.86
C LYS A 26 27.23 21.96 22.34
N ARG A 27 28.32 21.58 21.66
CA ARG A 27 28.33 21.27 20.23
C ARG A 27 27.70 19.89 19.93
N THR A 28 27.77 18.96 20.90
CA THR A 28 27.19 17.60 20.84
C THR A 28 25.83 17.49 21.52
N GLU A 29 25.39 18.49 22.28
CA GLU A 29 24.02 18.67 22.74
C GLU A 29 23.11 18.91 21.53
N GLY A 30 22.53 17.79 21.08
CA GLY A 30 21.51 17.59 20.05
C GLY A 30 20.97 18.84 19.39
N LYS A 31 21.38 19.07 18.14
CA LYS A 31 20.68 19.94 17.22
C LYS A 31 19.23 19.41 17.09
N LYS A 32 18.29 19.98 17.86
CA LYS A 32 16.87 19.62 17.83
C LYS A 32 16.43 19.53 16.37
N ARG A 33 15.89 18.38 15.95
CA ARG A 33 15.34 18.20 14.61
C ARG A 33 14.37 19.33 14.31
N SER A 34 14.55 19.98 13.18
CA SER A 34 13.62 21.04 12.80
C SER A 34 12.26 20.42 12.49
N TRP A 35 11.19 21.13 12.81
CA TRP A 35 9.82 20.69 12.48
C TRP A 35 9.67 20.35 10.99
N THR A 36 10.38 21.06 10.12
CA THR A 36 10.42 20.78 8.66
C THR A 36 10.96 19.40 8.31
N GLU A 37 11.98 18.91 9.03
CA GLU A 37 12.54 17.57 8.83
C GLU A 37 11.55 16.48 9.27
N GLY A 38 10.82 16.76 10.36
CA GLY A 38 9.73 15.90 10.82
C GLY A 38 8.67 15.73 9.74
N ILE A 39 8.15 16.83 9.21
CA ILE A 39 7.13 16.81 8.14
C ILE A 39 7.65 16.09 6.90
N LEU A 40 8.82 16.47 6.38
CA LEU A 40 9.36 15.86 5.17
C LEU A 40 9.56 14.34 5.32
N SER A 41 10.01 13.90 6.50
CA SER A 41 10.16 12.47 6.79
C SER A 41 8.82 11.72 6.86
N ALA A 42 7.76 12.39 7.34
CA ALA A 42 6.42 11.83 7.37
C ALA A 42 5.79 11.79 5.97
N VAL A 43 5.95 12.85 5.18
CA VAL A 43 5.51 12.89 3.76
C VAL A 43 6.20 11.80 2.96
N PHE A 44 7.51 11.64 3.11
CA PHE A 44 8.25 10.53 2.51
C PHE A 44 7.67 9.18 2.95
N ALA A 45 7.46 8.97 4.25
CA ALA A 45 6.96 7.71 4.75
C ALA A 45 5.54 7.38 4.25
N LEU A 46 4.64 8.37 4.21
CA LEU A 46 3.28 8.23 3.68
C LEU A 46 3.30 7.89 2.19
N ALA A 47 4.11 8.60 1.39
CA ALA A 47 4.26 8.30 -0.02
C ALA A 47 4.83 6.88 -0.25
N LEU A 48 5.73 6.42 0.63
CA LEU A 48 6.34 5.09 0.53
C LEU A 48 5.31 4.02 0.84
N LEU A 49 4.58 4.18 1.95
CA LEU A 49 3.54 3.23 2.35
C LEU A 49 2.40 3.18 1.34
N PHE A 50 1.98 4.33 0.79
CA PHE A 50 0.99 4.35 -0.28
C PHE A 50 1.50 3.64 -1.55
N THR A 51 2.76 3.86 -1.93
CA THR A 51 3.39 3.15 -3.06
C THR A 51 3.41 1.65 -2.82
N VAL A 52 3.77 1.22 -1.62
CA VAL A 52 3.80 -0.21 -1.22
C VAL A 52 2.39 -0.78 -1.26
N LEU A 53 1.37 -0.08 -0.75
CA LEU A 53 -0.02 -0.53 -0.79
C LEU A 53 -0.51 -0.81 -2.22
N ILE A 54 -0.36 0.15 -3.13
CA ILE A 54 -0.79 -0.03 -4.53
C ILE A 54 0.06 -1.11 -5.23
N THR A 55 1.34 -1.25 -4.87
CA THR A 55 2.20 -2.32 -5.40
C THR A 55 1.82 -3.69 -4.84
N SER A 56 1.38 -3.79 -3.59
CA SER A 56 0.86 -5.04 -3.01
C SER A 56 -0.44 -5.46 -3.68
N PHE A 57 -1.33 -4.50 -3.95
CA PHE A 57 -2.52 -4.71 -4.78
C PHE A 57 -2.14 -5.30 -6.14
N GLU A 58 -1.21 -4.64 -6.85
CA GLU A 58 -0.77 -5.09 -8.16
C GLU A 58 -0.12 -6.48 -8.12
N ALA A 59 0.71 -6.75 -7.11
CA ALA A 59 1.39 -8.02 -6.93
C ALA A 59 0.41 -9.18 -6.73
N VAL A 60 -0.63 -8.97 -5.91
CA VAL A 60 -1.67 -9.98 -5.72
C VAL A 60 -2.44 -10.17 -7.02
N CYS A 61 -3.04 -9.11 -7.57
CA CYS A 61 -3.97 -9.22 -8.68
C CYS A 61 -3.34 -9.60 -10.03
N TYR A 62 -2.06 -9.30 -10.26
CA TYR A 62 -1.44 -9.49 -11.58
C TYR A 62 -0.19 -10.37 -11.58
N TRP A 63 0.53 -10.51 -10.46
CA TRP A 63 1.79 -11.29 -10.43
C TRP A 63 1.62 -12.66 -9.82
N THR A 64 0.46 -12.97 -9.22
CA THR A 64 0.21 -14.27 -8.58
C THR A 64 -0.33 -15.27 -9.59
N PRO A 65 0.48 -16.25 -10.05
CA PRO A 65 0.05 -17.15 -11.12
C PRO A 65 -1.09 -18.04 -10.67
N GLY A 66 -2.11 -18.20 -11.51
CA GLY A 66 -3.29 -19.04 -11.25
C GLY A 66 -4.12 -18.58 -10.05
N LEU A 67 -4.03 -17.32 -9.63
CA LEU A 67 -4.84 -16.78 -8.53
C LEU A 67 -6.33 -16.97 -8.81
N TYR A 68 -6.82 -16.46 -9.93
CA TYR A 68 -8.25 -16.47 -10.26
C TYR A 68 -8.78 -17.90 -10.45
N ASP A 69 -8.09 -18.77 -11.20
CA ASP A 69 -8.49 -20.17 -11.36
C ASP A 69 -8.64 -20.90 -10.01
N ARG A 70 -7.71 -20.67 -9.06
CA ARG A 70 -7.81 -21.25 -7.71
C ARG A 70 -9.02 -20.73 -6.95
N GLU A 71 -9.29 -19.44 -7.00
CA GLU A 71 -10.46 -18.85 -6.33
C GLU A 71 -11.77 -19.35 -6.98
N PHE A 72 -11.84 -19.41 -8.30
CA PHE A 72 -13.02 -19.93 -9.01
C PHE A 72 -13.30 -21.39 -8.68
N ARG A 73 -12.25 -22.21 -8.53
CA ARG A 73 -12.39 -23.61 -8.08
C ARG A 73 -12.79 -23.69 -6.61
N LYS A 74 -12.21 -22.85 -5.74
CA LYS A 74 -12.53 -22.79 -4.31
C LYS A 74 -14.02 -22.56 -4.07
N TYR A 75 -14.64 -21.65 -4.84
CA TYR A 75 -16.06 -21.32 -4.73
C TYR A 75 -16.97 -22.06 -5.71
N ASN A 76 -16.42 -22.98 -6.50
CA ASN A 76 -17.15 -23.74 -7.51
C ASN A 76 -18.01 -22.84 -8.42
N VAL A 77 -17.39 -21.80 -8.98
CA VAL A 77 -18.09 -20.78 -9.79
C VAL A 77 -18.95 -21.34 -10.92
N PRO A 78 -18.56 -22.40 -11.66
CA PRO A 78 -19.46 -23.03 -12.64
C PRO A 78 -20.80 -23.47 -12.04
N PHE A 79 -20.80 -24.00 -10.81
CA PHE A 79 -22.02 -24.35 -10.10
C PHE A 79 -22.83 -23.12 -9.72
N LEU A 80 -22.20 -22.03 -9.27
CA LEU A 80 -22.93 -20.79 -8.94
C LEU A 80 -23.62 -20.18 -10.17
N LEU A 81 -22.94 -20.17 -11.32
CA LEU A 81 -23.51 -19.72 -12.59
C LEU A 81 -24.72 -20.58 -13.02
N GLU A 82 -24.62 -21.91 -12.89
CA GLU A 82 -25.72 -22.80 -13.22
C GLU A 82 -26.88 -22.69 -12.21
N TYR A 83 -26.57 -22.60 -10.91
CA TYR A 83 -27.56 -22.54 -9.84
C TYR A 83 -28.37 -21.25 -9.86
N TRP A 84 -27.70 -20.09 -9.93
CA TRP A 84 -28.37 -18.79 -9.85
C TRP A 84 -28.98 -18.36 -11.17
N LYS A 85 -28.24 -18.54 -12.28
CA LYS A 85 -28.59 -18.00 -13.59
C LYS A 85 -29.01 -19.07 -14.62
N GLY A 86 -28.70 -20.35 -14.40
CA GLY A 86 -28.93 -21.41 -15.38
C GLY A 86 -27.90 -21.45 -16.51
N ASP A 87 -26.75 -20.78 -16.34
CA ASP A 87 -25.71 -20.70 -17.35
C ASP A 87 -24.59 -21.72 -17.07
N ARG A 88 -24.44 -22.71 -17.95
CA ARG A 88 -23.31 -23.64 -17.90
C ARG A 88 -22.08 -23.07 -18.61
N MET A 89 -21.00 -22.91 -17.84
CA MET A 89 -19.71 -22.45 -18.33
C MET A 89 -18.58 -23.32 -17.80
N ALA A 90 -17.58 -23.59 -18.65
CA ALA A 90 -16.36 -24.27 -18.23
C ALA A 90 -15.38 -23.29 -17.56
N TYR A 91 -14.49 -23.81 -16.70
CA TYR A 91 -13.44 -23.02 -16.06
C TYR A 91 -12.61 -22.23 -17.07
N ASP A 92 -12.26 -22.83 -18.21
CA ASP A 92 -11.48 -22.15 -19.25
C ASP A 92 -12.18 -20.88 -19.77
N GLY A 93 -13.50 -20.93 -19.99
CA GLY A 93 -14.27 -19.75 -20.40
C GLY A 93 -14.34 -18.68 -19.31
N ILE A 94 -14.47 -19.07 -18.05
CA ILE A 94 -14.49 -18.14 -16.91
C ILE A 94 -13.10 -17.49 -16.71
N ASN A 95 -12.03 -18.28 -16.86
CA ASN A 95 -10.64 -17.80 -16.80
C ASN A 95 -10.36 -16.82 -17.95
N THR A 96 -10.81 -17.10 -19.18
CA THR A 96 -10.72 -16.13 -20.28
C THR A 96 -11.42 -14.82 -19.95
N VAL A 97 -12.63 -14.88 -19.35
CA VAL A 97 -13.36 -13.67 -18.96
C VAL A 97 -12.57 -12.83 -17.98
N ILE A 98 -12.02 -13.42 -16.91
CA ILE A 98 -11.27 -12.64 -15.92
C ILE A 98 -9.95 -12.11 -16.49
N ASP A 99 -9.24 -12.90 -17.32
CA ASP A 99 -7.98 -12.46 -17.93
C ASP A 99 -8.21 -11.21 -18.79
N GLU A 100 -9.23 -11.24 -19.66
CA GLU A 100 -9.62 -10.09 -20.47
C GLU A 100 -10.10 -8.90 -19.63
N THR A 101 -10.77 -9.18 -18.51
CA THR A 101 -11.22 -8.15 -17.57
C THR A 101 -10.04 -7.46 -16.90
N MET A 102 -9.03 -8.23 -16.45
CA MET A 102 -7.83 -7.66 -15.82
C MET A 102 -7.00 -6.84 -16.82
N LEU A 103 -6.91 -7.27 -18.08
CA LEU A 103 -6.28 -6.48 -19.16
C LEU A 103 -7.02 -5.15 -19.38
N TYR A 104 -8.35 -5.19 -19.43
CA TYR A 104 -9.20 -4.00 -19.55
C TYR A 104 -9.00 -3.03 -18.37
N LEU A 105 -9.05 -3.52 -17.14
CA LEU A 105 -8.90 -2.70 -15.93
C LEU A 105 -7.51 -2.04 -15.84
N ARG A 106 -6.46 -2.70 -16.35
CA ARG A 106 -5.11 -2.10 -16.43
C ARG A 106 -4.96 -1.13 -17.61
N GLY A 107 -5.94 -1.05 -18.50
CA GLY A 107 -5.90 -0.21 -19.69
C GLY A 107 -5.10 -0.78 -20.85
N GLU A 108 -4.79 -2.08 -20.82
CA GLU A 108 -4.16 -2.82 -21.93
C GLU A 108 -5.17 -3.23 -23.01
N ARG A 109 -6.47 -2.97 -22.76
CA ARG A 109 -7.57 -3.22 -23.68
C ARG A 109 -8.57 -2.05 -23.69
N GLU A 110 -9.15 -1.75 -24.86
CA GLU A 110 -10.04 -0.59 -25.03
C GLU A 110 -11.47 -0.84 -24.51
N ASN A 111 -12.04 -2.01 -24.77
CA ASN A 111 -13.44 -2.37 -24.45
C ASN A 111 -13.55 -3.69 -23.66
N LEU A 112 -14.69 -3.93 -23.03
CA LEU A 112 -14.99 -5.16 -22.27
C LEU A 112 -15.98 -6.08 -23.01
N ILE A 113 -15.79 -6.26 -24.32
CA ILE A 113 -16.61 -7.16 -25.14
C ILE A 113 -15.95 -8.54 -25.18
N VAL A 114 -16.36 -9.44 -24.29
CA VAL A 114 -15.78 -10.80 -24.18
C VAL A 114 -16.82 -11.83 -24.58
N GLU A 115 -16.54 -12.59 -25.64
CA GLU A 115 -17.41 -13.67 -26.12
C GLU A 115 -16.87 -15.03 -25.66
N VAL A 116 -17.73 -15.82 -25.00
CA VAL A 116 -17.36 -17.14 -24.48
C VAL A 116 -18.49 -18.14 -24.68
N PRO A 117 -18.20 -19.45 -24.74
CA PRO A 117 -19.23 -20.48 -24.80
C PRO A 117 -20.03 -20.52 -23.50
N VAL A 118 -21.33 -20.24 -23.58
CA VAL A 118 -22.30 -20.36 -22.50
C VAL A 118 -23.41 -21.28 -22.98
N ASN A 119 -23.73 -22.33 -22.23
CA ASN A 119 -24.73 -23.33 -22.64
C ASN A 119 -24.46 -23.92 -24.05
N GLY A 120 -23.18 -24.01 -24.44
CA GLY A 120 -22.76 -24.51 -25.76
C GLY A 120 -22.88 -23.51 -26.92
N LYS A 121 -23.25 -22.25 -26.66
CA LYS A 121 -23.35 -21.18 -27.68
C LYS A 121 -22.38 -20.05 -27.36
N LEU A 122 -21.73 -19.51 -28.39
CA LEU A 122 -20.88 -18.33 -28.25
C LEU A 122 -21.74 -17.09 -28.04
N GLN A 123 -21.52 -16.35 -26.96
CA GLN A 123 -22.24 -15.10 -26.66
C GLN A 123 -21.43 -14.19 -25.74
N GLY A 124 -21.78 -12.90 -25.71
CA GLY A 124 -21.17 -11.91 -24.82
C GLY A 124 -21.38 -12.26 -23.34
N PHE A 125 -20.31 -12.17 -22.54
CA PHE A 125 -20.36 -12.44 -21.11
C PHE A 125 -21.06 -11.33 -20.33
N TYR A 126 -20.65 -10.07 -20.56
CA TYR A 126 -21.13 -8.89 -19.85
C TYR A 126 -22.37 -8.26 -20.51
N ARG A 127 -23.28 -7.73 -19.67
CA ARG A 127 -24.41 -6.87 -20.06
C ARG A 127 -23.99 -5.39 -20.06
N GLU A 128 -24.79 -4.52 -20.68
CA GLU A 128 -24.48 -3.10 -20.81
C GLU A 128 -24.29 -2.36 -19.47
N ASP A 129 -25.11 -2.67 -18.46
CA ASP A 129 -25.00 -2.13 -17.11
C ASP A 129 -23.76 -2.63 -16.37
N GLU A 130 -23.39 -3.91 -16.53
CA GLU A 130 -22.15 -4.48 -16.02
C GLU A 130 -20.92 -3.82 -16.66
N ILE A 131 -20.96 -3.57 -17.98
CA ILE A 131 -19.91 -2.84 -18.69
C ILE A 131 -19.82 -1.40 -18.18
N SER A 132 -20.95 -0.74 -17.93
CA SER A 132 -20.98 0.61 -17.34
C SER A 132 -20.29 0.63 -15.98
N HIS A 133 -20.60 -0.32 -15.10
CA HIS A 133 -19.94 -0.44 -13.80
C HIS A 133 -18.44 -0.68 -13.94
N MET A 134 -18.05 -1.64 -14.79
CA MET A 134 -16.64 -1.99 -14.99
C MET A 134 -15.84 -0.85 -15.63
N THR A 135 -16.49 0.05 -16.38
CA THR A 135 -15.88 1.29 -16.88
C THR A 135 -15.52 2.23 -15.74
N ASP A 136 -16.41 2.39 -14.75
CA ASP A 136 -16.11 3.19 -13.55
C ASP A 136 -14.99 2.53 -12.72
N VAL A 137 -15.02 1.20 -12.55
CA VAL A 137 -13.97 0.43 -11.87
C VAL A 137 -12.62 0.62 -12.56
N ARG A 138 -12.57 0.63 -13.89
CA ARG A 138 -11.35 0.89 -14.66
C ARG A 138 -10.75 2.26 -14.34
N GLU A 139 -11.57 3.30 -14.24
CA GLU A 139 -11.05 4.63 -13.89
C GLU A 139 -10.48 4.67 -12.47
N VAL A 140 -11.10 3.96 -11.50
CA VAL A 140 -10.53 3.82 -10.14
C VAL A 140 -9.18 3.11 -10.18
N PHE A 141 -9.06 2.01 -10.95
CA PHE A 141 -7.80 1.28 -11.13
C PHE A 141 -6.71 2.18 -11.74
N LEU A 142 -7.01 2.85 -12.85
CA LEU A 142 -6.05 3.72 -13.54
C LEU A 142 -5.67 4.93 -12.68
N ALA A 143 -6.62 5.52 -11.95
CA ALA A 143 -6.36 6.60 -11.01
C ALA A 143 -5.40 6.14 -9.89
N ALA A 144 -5.62 4.97 -9.31
CA ALA A 144 -4.72 4.41 -8.29
C ALA A 144 -3.29 4.23 -8.81
N MET A 145 -3.15 3.73 -10.04
CA MET A 145 -1.84 3.56 -10.69
C MET A 145 -1.14 4.89 -10.99
N ARG A 146 -1.88 5.90 -11.46
CA ARG A 146 -1.37 7.27 -11.66
C ARG A 146 -0.93 7.90 -10.32
N MET A 147 -1.74 7.75 -9.26
CA MET A 147 -1.41 8.23 -7.92
C MET A 147 -0.16 7.54 -7.35
N ARG A 148 0.03 6.24 -7.60
CA ARG A 148 1.28 5.55 -7.23
C ARG A 148 2.48 6.18 -7.93
N SER A 149 2.41 6.43 -9.23
CA SER A 149 3.49 7.09 -9.97
C SER A 149 3.81 8.48 -9.41
N ALA A 150 2.78 9.26 -9.05
CA ALA A 150 2.97 10.55 -8.38
C ALA A 150 3.60 10.42 -6.98
N ALA A 151 3.22 9.40 -6.21
CA ALA A 151 3.83 9.11 -4.91
C ALA A 151 5.30 8.70 -5.03
N ILE A 152 5.67 7.91 -6.06
CA ILE A 152 7.07 7.57 -6.37
C ILE A 152 7.88 8.83 -6.69
N LEU A 153 7.33 9.75 -7.49
CA LEU A 153 7.98 11.03 -7.77
C LEU A 153 8.18 11.83 -6.48
N LEU A 154 7.16 11.93 -5.63
CA LEU A 154 7.24 12.61 -4.34
C LEU A 154 8.30 11.99 -3.41
N LEU A 155 8.43 10.67 -3.41
CA LEU A 155 9.48 9.95 -2.68
C LEU A 155 10.87 10.35 -3.13
N ILE A 156 11.10 10.35 -4.44
CA ILE A 156 12.40 10.70 -5.03
C ILE A 156 12.75 12.16 -4.71
N LEU A 157 11.79 13.07 -4.85
CA LEU A 157 11.98 14.50 -4.58
C LEU A 157 12.29 14.77 -3.10
N THR A 158 11.50 14.20 -2.18
CA THR A 158 11.69 14.39 -0.73
C THR A 158 12.98 13.75 -0.23
N ALA A 159 13.31 12.54 -0.68
CA ALA A 159 14.58 11.89 -0.36
C ALA A 159 15.76 12.68 -0.94
N GLY A 160 15.71 13.06 -2.21
CA GLY A 160 16.75 13.81 -2.90
C GLY A 160 17.01 15.16 -2.24
N TYR A 161 15.96 15.89 -1.84
CA TYR A 161 16.08 17.14 -1.10
C TYR A 161 16.78 16.94 0.25
N LEU A 162 16.35 15.95 1.05
CA LEU A 162 16.95 15.70 2.37
C LEU A 162 18.40 15.22 2.25
N ILE A 163 18.71 14.33 1.30
CA ILE A 163 20.08 13.86 1.04
C ILE A 163 20.98 15.04 0.64
N ARG A 164 20.50 15.94 -0.23
CA ARG A 164 21.28 17.14 -0.62
C ARG A 164 21.57 18.05 0.57
N LYS A 165 20.60 18.23 1.47
CA LYS A 165 20.71 19.17 2.61
C LYS A 165 21.46 18.59 3.82
N LYS A 166 21.39 17.28 4.03
CA LYS A 166 21.84 16.61 5.27
C LYS A 166 22.84 15.47 5.03
N GLY A 167 23.15 15.14 3.78
CA GLY A 167 24.06 14.05 3.44
C GLY A 167 23.64 12.73 4.09
N ARG A 168 24.55 12.11 4.83
CA ARG A 168 24.33 10.81 5.48
C ARG A 168 23.28 10.86 6.61
N GLU A 169 23.05 12.01 7.24
CA GLU A 169 22.04 12.14 8.29
C GLU A 169 20.61 12.01 7.74
N ALA A 170 20.40 12.24 6.44
CA ALA A 170 19.10 12.13 5.78
C ALA A 170 18.49 10.73 5.96
N LEU A 171 19.31 9.67 5.84
CA LEU A 171 18.85 8.29 5.98
C LEU A 171 18.31 8.00 7.39
N ALA A 172 18.94 8.56 8.41
CA ALA A 172 18.46 8.45 9.78
C ALA A 172 17.15 9.22 10.00
N ILE A 173 17.01 10.41 9.42
CA ILE A 173 15.79 11.22 9.48
C ILE A 173 14.63 10.48 8.80
N LEU A 174 14.85 10.03 7.56
CA LEU A 174 13.87 9.28 6.78
C LEU A 174 13.49 7.98 7.48
N GLY A 175 14.46 7.19 7.95
CA GLY A 175 14.20 5.93 8.66
C GLY A 175 13.40 6.12 9.96
N CYS A 176 13.71 7.16 10.75
CA CYS A 176 12.93 7.46 11.95
C CYS A 176 11.52 7.99 11.63
N GLY A 177 11.35 8.76 10.56
CA GLY A 177 10.04 9.17 10.05
C GLY A 177 9.22 7.96 9.60
N TYR A 178 9.85 7.06 8.85
CA TYR A 178 9.27 5.80 8.39
C TYR A 178 8.76 4.96 9.55
N LEU A 179 9.59 4.63 10.53
CA LEU A 179 9.18 3.78 11.66
C LEU A 179 8.01 4.38 12.46
N ARG A 180 7.99 5.70 12.69
CA ARG A 180 6.89 6.37 13.38
C ARG A 180 5.60 6.32 12.57
N THR A 181 5.69 6.58 11.27
CA THR A 181 4.54 6.58 10.37
C THR A 181 4.01 5.17 10.16
N CYS A 182 4.89 4.17 10.00
CA CYS A 182 4.53 2.76 9.92
C CYS A 182 3.73 2.29 11.11
N LEU A 183 4.13 2.66 12.34
CA LEU A 183 3.41 2.24 13.53
C LEU A 183 1.94 2.70 13.50
N VAL A 184 1.70 3.94 13.05
CA VAL A 184 0.34 4.47 12.89
C VAL A 184 -0.38 3.79 11.73
N ILE A 185 0.20 3.81 10.53
CA ILE A 185 -0.47 3.33 9.32
C ILE A 185 -0.73 1.82 9.33
N LEU A 186 0.23 1.01 9.77
CA LEU A 186 0.02 -0.44 9.87
C LEU A 186 -0.96 -0.79 11.00
N GLY A 187 -0.94 -0.04 12.11
CA GLY A 187 -1.95 -0.17 13.16
C GLY A 187 -3.35 0.13 12.65
N THR A 188 -3.52 1.24 11.92
CA THR A 188 -4.81 1.61 11.29
C THR A 188 -5.23 0.59 10.24
N ALA A 189 -4.32 0.12 9.39
CA ALA A 189 -4.62 -0.89 8.36
C ALA A 189 -5.03 -2.23 8.98
N ALA A 190 -4.37 -2.67 10.04
CA ALA A 190 -4.75 -3.88 10.77
C ALA A 190 -6.11 -3.73 11.47
N ALA A 191 -6.37 -2.56 12.09
CA ALA A 191 -7.67 -2.27 12.69
C ALA A 191 -8.79 -2.26 11.63
N PHE A 192 -8.55 -1.62 10.48
CA PHE A 192 -9.50 -1.64 9.36
C PHE A 192 -9.71 -3.05 8.81
N GLY A 193 -8.65 -3.85 8.68
CA GLY A 193 -8.75 -5.26 8.31
C GLY A 193 -9.60 -6.08 9.29
N ALA A 194 -9.47 -5.83 10.60
CA ALA A 194 -10.30 -6.48 11.61
C ALA A 194 -11.78 -6.04 11.52
N LEU A 195 -12.05 -4.77 11.18
CA LEU A 195 -13.41 -4.30 10.89
C LEU A 195 -13.99 -5.04 9.68
N CYS A 196 -13.28 -5.08 8.56
CA CYS A 196 -13.72 -5.82 7.37
C CYS A 196 -13.94 -7.31 7.67
N ALA A 197 -13.11 -7.93 8.52
CA ALA A 197 -13.29 -9.32 8.92
C ALA A 197 -14.52 -9.56 9.82
N SER A 198 -15.02 -8.52 10.50
CA SER A 198 -16.20 -8.63 11.38
C SER A 198 -17.53 -8.62 10.62
N ASP A 199 -17.60 -7.88 9.50
CA ASP A 199 -18.79 -7.72 8.68
C ASP A 199 -18.37 -7.26 7.28
N PHE A 200 -17.88 -8.19 6.47
CA PHE A 200 -17.30 -7.85 5.17
C PHE A 200 -18.34 -7.22 4.26
N THR A 201 -19.56 -7.75 4.23
CA THR A 201 -20.69 -7.23 3.44
C THR A 201 -20.89 -5.74 3.69
N LYS A 202 -20.99 -5.32 4.96
CA LYS A 202 -21.19 -3.90 5.30
C LYS A 202 -20.07 -3.01 4.80
N TYR A 203 -18.81 -3.37 5.04
CA TYR A 203 -17.69 -2.53 4.63
C TYR A 203 -17.45 -2.57 3.11
N PHE A 204 -17.82 -3.68 2.46
CA PHE A 204 -17.87 -3.79 1.01
C PHE A 204 -18.93 -2.83 0.42
N THR A 205 -20.13 -2.76 1.00
CA THR A 205 -21.16 -1.78 0.61
C THR A 205 -20.67 -0.35 0.80
N VAL A 206 -20.11 0.00 1.97
CA VAL A 206 -19.57 1.35 2.23
C VAL A 206 -18.49 1.73 1.21
N PHE A 207 -17.60 0.80 0.84
CA PHE A 207 -16.61 1.03 -0.21
C PHE A 207 -17.28 1.36 -1.54
N HIS A 208 -18.28 0.60 -1.95
CA HIS A 208 -18.98 0.83 -3.21
C HIS A 208 -19.78 2.14 -3.20
N GLU A 209 -20.38 2.53 -2.09
CA GLU A 209 -21.07 3.82 -1.97
C GLU A 209 -20.12 5.02 -2.08
N ILE A 210 -18.88 4.89 -1.62
CA ILE A 210 -17.85 5.94 -1.74
C ILE A 210 -17.41 6.14 -3.19
N PHE A 211 -17.15 5.05 -3.91
CA PHE A 211 -16.59 5.11 -5.27
C PHE A 211 -17.66 5.13 -6.37
N PHE A 212 -18.84 4.57 -6.10
CA PHE A 212 -19.94 4.37 -7.06
C PHE A 212 -21.26 4.88 -6.47
N SER A 213 -21.26 6.12 -5.98
CA SER A 213 -22.41 6.77 -5.34
C SER A 213 -23.68 6.84 -6.22
N GLN A 214 -23.55 6.66 -7.54
CA GLN A 214 -24.64 6.53 -8.51
C GLN A 214 -25.42 5.21 -8.40
N GLY A 215 -24.93 4.22 -7.65
CA GLY A 215 -25.64 2.97 -7.35
C GLY A 215 -25.61 1.92 -8.47
N ASN A 216 -24.68 2.00 -9.43
CA ASN A 216 -24.58 1.06 -10.55
C ASN A 216 -23.71 -0.19 -10.25
N TRP A 217 -23.62 -0.61 -8.99
CA TRP A 217 -22.73 -1.69 -8.55
C TRP A 217 -23.47 -2.92 -7.99
N GLU A 218 -24.76 -2.78 -7.66
CA GLU A 218 -25.57 -3.88 -7.13
C GLU A 218 -26.22 -4.66 -8.29
N PHE A 219 -26.01 -5.98 -8.30
CA PHE A 219 -26.48 -6.85 -9.38
C PHE A 219 -27.23 -8.05 -8.83
N ASP A 220 -28.36 -8.39 -9.45
CA ASP A 220 -29.10 -9.60 -9.13
C ASP A 220 -28.41 -10.84 -9.75
N PRO A 221 -28.02 -11.85 -8.94
CA PRO A 221 -27.34 -13.06 -9.42
C PRO A 221 -28.19 -13.90 -10.38
N HIS A 222 -29.52 -13.74 -10.39
CA HIS A 222 -30.39 -14.43 -11.35
C HIS A 222 -30.27 -13.88 -12.77
N VAL A 223 -29.77 -12.65 -12.92
CA VAL A 223 -29.62 -11.99 -14.23
C VAL A 223 -28.15 -11.70 -14.58
N SER A 224 -27.28 -11.50 -13.60
CA SER A 224 -25.88 -11.12 -13.79
C SER A 224 -24.92 -12.31 -13.72
N ARG A 225 -24.05 -12.45 -14.73
CA ARG A 225 -22.93 -13.41 -14.65
C ARG A 225 -21.78 -12.86 -13.83
N MET A 226 -21.57 -11.54 -13.87
CA MET A 226 -20.46 -10.88 -13.22
C MET A 226 -20.43 -11.15 -11.72
N ILE A 227 -21.57 -10.99 -11.05
CA ILE A 227 -21.67 -11.25 -9.60
C ILE A 227 -21.54 -12.74 -9.26
N CYS A 228 -21.93 -13.63 -10.18
CA CYS A 228 -21.79 -15.07 -10.00
C CYS A 228 -20.34 -15.55 -10.09
N ILE A 229 -19.48 -14.91 -10.89
CA ILE A 229 -18.05 -15.27 -11.00
C ILE A 229 -17.17 -14.61 -9.94
N MET A 230 -17.61 -13.48 -9.39
CA MET A 230 -16.92 -12.75 -8.32
C MET A 230 -17.86 -12.59 -7.12
N PRO A 231 -18.16 -13.70 -6.40
CA PRO A 231 -18.96 -13.61 -5.19
C PRO A 231 -18.23 -12.81 -4.10
N GLU A 232 -18.94 -12.40 -3.07
CA GLU A 232 -18.38 -11.57 -2.00
C GLU A 232 -17.13 -12.19 -1.35
N GLU A 233 -17.14 -13.50 -1.15
CA GLU A 233 -16.03 -14.23 -0.54
C GLU A 233 -14.76 -14.19 -1.39
N PHE A 234 -14.89 -14.13 -2.72
CA PHE A 234 -13.77 -13.91 -3.63
C PHE A 234 -13.09 -12.57 -3.31
N PHE A 235 -13.88 -11.50 -3.16
CA PHE A 235 -13.32 -10.18 -2.83
C PHE A 235 -12.68 -10.14 -1.44
N SER A 236 -13.27 -10.83 -0.46
CA SER A 236 -12.69 -10.96 0.89
C SER A 236 -11.32 -11.64 0.86
N ASP A 237 -11.20 -12.75 0.12
CA ASP A 237 -9.94 -13.48 -0.05
C ASP A 237 -8.85 -12.60 -0.70
N ILE A 238 -9.21 -11.88 -1.77
CA ILE A 238 -8.29 -10.95 -2.44
C ILE A 238 -7.88 -9.80 -1.52
N ALA A 239 -8.84 -9.17 -0.82
CA ALA A 239 -8.58 -8.08 0.10
C ALA A 239 -7.63 -8.50 1.25
N LEU A 240 -7.85 -9.69 1.81
CA LEU A 240 -6.99 -10.25 2.85
C LEU A 240 -5.56 -10.50 2.35
N ARG A 241 -5.42 -11.08 1.15
CA ARG A 241 -4.10 -11.31 0.52
C ARG A 241 -3.36 -9.98 0.33
N ILE A 242 -4.04 -8.94 -0.16
CA ILE A 242 -3.45 -7.60 -0.34
C ILE A 242 -2.99 -7.02 0.99
N LEU A 243 -3.83 -7.11 2.04
CA LEU A 243 -3.49 -6.63 3.37
C LEU A 243 -2.24 -7.32 3.91
N ILE A 244 -2.17 -8.66 3.83
CA ILE A 244 -1.01 -9.42 4.30
C ILE A 244 0.25 -9.03 3.52
N THR A 245 0.17 -8.97 2.19
CA THR A 245 1.31 -8.55 1.34
C THR A 245 1.77 -7.14 1.71
N PHE A 246 0.85 -6.21 1.92
CA PHE A 246 1.17 -4.83 2.33
C PHE A 246 1.88 -4.78 3.69
N LEU A 247 1.33 -5.44 4.72
CA LEU A 247 1.92 -5.44 6.06
C LEU A 247 3.32 -6.07 6.05
N CYS A 248 3.50 -7.18 5.33
CA CYS A 248 4.79 -7.85 5.19
C CYS A 248 5.81 -6.98 4.46
N SER A 249 5.46 -6.42 3.28
CA SER A 249 6.34 -5.57 2.50
C SER A 249 6.75 -4.30 3.27
N ALA A 250 5.79 -3.64 3.94
CA ALA A 250 6.07 -2.47 4.77
C ALA A 250 6.97 -2.83 5.97
N GLY A 251 6.75 -3.98 6.60
CA GLY A 251 7.60 -4.48 7.68
C GLY A 251 9.05 -4.71 7.24
N VAL A 252 9.24 -5.38 6.11
CA VAL A 252 10.57 -5.66 5.52
C VAL A 252 11.32 -4.36 5.20
N LEU A 253 10.64 -3.37 4.61
CA LEU A 253 11.23 -2.05 4.33
C LEU A 253 11.64 -1.28 5.59
N GLY A 254 11.12 -1.65 6.76
CA GLY A 254 11.52 -1.09 8.05
C GLY A 254 12.84 -1.60 8.60
N ILE A 255 13.34 -2.75 8.13
CA ILE A 255 14.56 -3.39 8.66
C ILE A 255 15.78 -2.46 8.56
N PRO A 256 16.08 -1.81 7.42
CA PRO A 256 17.20 -0.87 7.34
C PRO A 256 17.07 0.30 8.31
N ALA A 257 15.85 0.82 8.51
CA ALA A 257 15.61 1.91 9.44
C ALA A 257 15.87 1.51 10.90
N ILE A 258 15.52 0.27 11.28
CA ILE A 258 15.81 -0.30 12.60
C ILE A 258 17.33 -0.44 12.81
N ILE A 259 18.05 -0.94 11.81
CA ILE A 259 19.52 -1.08 11.86
C ILE A 259 20.19 0.28 12.04
N ILE A 260 19.77 1.29 11.28
CA ILE A 260 20.29 2.66 11.38
C ILE A 260 20.03 3.25 12.78
N LYS A 261 18.85 2.99 13.36
CA LYS A 261 18.50 3.42 14.71
C LYS A 261 19.38 2.76 15.77
N LYS A 262 19.62 1.43 15.67
CA LYS A 262 20.42 0.66 16.63
C LYS A 262 21.90 1.07 16.65
N ASN A 263 22.46 1.45 15.50
CA ASN A 263 23.87 1.85 15.38
C ASN A 263 24.18 3.27 15.92
N GLY A 264 23.29 3.88 16.71
CA GLY A 264 23.53 5.14 17.42
C GLY A 264 23.60 6.40 16.55
N LYS A 265 23.43 6.30 15.23
CA LYS A 265 23.66 7.40 14.28
C LYS A 265 22.44 8.28 13.98
N GLY A 266 21.29 8.11 14.66
CA GLY A 266 20.05 8.65 14.07
C GLY A 266 18.83 8.93 14.93
N CYS A 267 18.84 8.70 16.24
CA CYS A 267 17.68 8.91 17.10
C CYS A 267 18.07 9.68 18.36
N LYS A 268 18.47 10.94 18.16
CA LYS A 268 18.49 11.98 19.20
C LYS A 268 17.78 13.20 18.63
#